data_AF-A0A2V7KU87-F1
#
_entry.id   AF-A0A2V7KU87-F1
#
_cell.length_a   1.000
_cell.length_b   1.000
_cell.length_c   1.000
_cell.angle_alpha   90.00
_cell.angle_beta   90.00
_cell.angle_gamma   90.00
#
_symmetry.space_group_name_H-M   'P 1'
#
loop_
_entity.id
_entity.type
_entity.pdbx_description
1 polymer ?
#
loop_
_entity_poly.entity_id
_entity_poly.type
_entity_poly.pdbx_seq_one_letter_code
_entity_poly.pdbx_strand_id
1 'polypeptide(L)'
;MIERANAILPGRAAPEGQRDWRWQCIIDLGEYVESNPEEVWAFVAQWGGHRDDDLRSAIATCLLEHLLEYHFDSIFLRVDQLARADKRFGAMFAICSKCGQAELPANATRFDALQAAV
;
A
#
# COMPACT_ATOMS: atom_id res chain seq x y z
N MET A 1 -5.38 -7.06 14.98
CA MET A 1 -5.58 -5.77 14.28
C MET A 1 -6.05 -6.01 12.85
N ILE A 2 -5.26 -6.74 12.06
CA ILE A 2 -5.61 -7.14 10.68
C ILE A 2 -6.96 -7.87 10.58
N GLU A 3 -7.31 -8.73 11.54
CA GLU A 3 -8.62 -9.41 11.56
C GLU A 3 -9.80 -8.43 11.62
N ARG A 4 -9.65 -7.30 12.34
CA ARG A 4 -10.68 -6.26 12.39
C ARG A 4 -10.78 -5.52 11.06
N ALA A 5 -9.64 -5.26 10.41
CA ALA A 5 -9.61 -4.65 9.09
C ALA A 5 -10.25 -5.55 8.03
N ASN A 6 -9.93 -6.84 8.06
CA ASN A 6 -10.53 -7.84 7.18
C ASN A 6 -12.05 -8.02 7.40
N ALA A 7 -12.55 -7.73 8.59
CA ALA A 7 -14.00 -7.71 8.85
C ALA A 7 -14.71 -6.47 8.25
N ILE A 8 -13.96 -5.39 8.00
CA ILE A 8 -14.50 -4.14 7.42
C ILE A 8 -14.35 -4.15 5.89
N LEU A 9 -13.28 -4.75 5.35
CA LEU A 9 -12.98 -4.74 3.92
C LEU A 9 -13.68 -5.86 3.12
N PRO A 10 -14.05 -5.60 1.85
CA PRO A 10 -13.88 -4.34 1.12
C PRO A 10 -14.93 -3.28 1.49
N GLY A 11 -15.91 -3.63 2.33
CA GLY A 11 -16.93 -2.70 2.84
C GLY A 11 -17.75 -2.01 1.74
N ARG A 12 -18.31 -0.84 2.08
CA ARG A 12 -18.89 0.11 1.13
C ARG A 12 -18.30 1.48 1.38
N ALA A 13 -18.04 2.22 0.32
CA ALA A 13 -17.65 3.61 0.43
C ALA A 13 -18.70 4.41 1.21
N ALA A 14 -18.23 5.25 2.13
CA ALA A 14 -19.12 6.18 2.79
C ALA A 14 -19.56 7.28 1.79
N PRO A 15 -20.78 7.81 1.92
CA PRO A 15 -21.18 9.00 1.18
C PRO A 15 -20.21 10.17 1.42
N GLU A 16 -20.12 11.07 0.45
CA GLU A 16 -19.31 12.29 0.58
C GLU A 16 -19.65 13.06 1.87
N GLY A 17 -18.61 13.50 2.58
CA GLY A 17 -18.75 14.19 3.87
C GLY A 17 -18.99 13.28 5.07
N GLN A 18 -19.07 11.96 4.88
CA GLN A 18 -19.14 10.98 5.97
C GLN A 18 -17.81 10.26 6.18
N ARG A 19 -17.62 9.74 7.40
CA ARG A 19 -16.42 8.98 7.77
C ARG A 19 -16.43 7.61 7.09
N ASP A 20 -15.43 7.34 6.25
CA ASP A 20 -15.25 6.03 5.62
C ASP A 20 -14.47 5.08 6.53
N TRP A 21 -15.16 4.09 7.07
CA TRP A 21 -14.56 3.11 7.99
C TRP A 21 -13.46 2.25 7.35
N ARG A 22 -13.46 2.08 6.02
CA ARG A 22 -12.39 1.36 5.30
C ARG A 22 -11.11 2.16 5.40
N TRP A 23 -11.16 3.44 5.07
CA TRP A 23 -10.03 4.36 5.20
C TRP A 23 -9.54 4.45 6.63
N GLN A 24 -10.45 4.61 7.60
CA GLN A 24 -10.05 4.71 9.01
C GLN A 24 -9.32 3.47 9.49
N CYS A 25 -9.81 2.28 9.14
CA CYS A 25 -9.12 1.06 9.53
C CYS A 25 -7.75 0.92 8.84
N ILE A 26 -7.61 1.38 7.60
CA ILE A 26 -6.32 1.36 6.88
C ILE A 26 -5.35 2.38 7.49
N ILE A 27 -5.82 3.58 7.85
CA ILE A 27 -5.02 4.59 8.56
C ILE A 27 -4.55 4.03 9.91
N ASP A 28 -5.45 3.40 10.67
CA ASP A 28 -5.10 2.77 11.96
C ASP A 28 -4.05 1.66 11.80
N LEU A 29 -4.04 0.93 10.67
CA LEU A 29 -2.98 -0.04 10.35
C LEU A 29 -1.64 0.63 10.06
N GLY A 30 -1.65 1.85 9.51
CA GLY A 30 -0.46 2.65 9.18
C GLY A 30 0.45 2.90 10.38
N GLU A 31 -0.14 3.08 11.57
CA GLU A 31 0.56 3.28 12.84
C GLU A 31 1.47 2.10 13.24
N TYR A 32 1.32 0.94 12.59
CA TYR A 32 2.07 -0.28 12.90
C TYR A 32 3.04 -0.66 11.78
N VAL A 33 3.16 0.14 10.72
CA VAL A 33 4.05 -0.13 9.59
C VAL A 33 5.50 -0.27 10.05
N GLU A 34 5.95 0.60 10.95
CA GLU A 34 7.32 0.57 11.47
C GLU A 34 7.61 -0.68 12.31
N SER A 35 6.68 -1.06 13.19
CA SER A 35 6.87 -2.13 14.17
C SER A 35 6.52 -3.52 13.63
N ASN A 36 5.53 -3.62 12.75
CA ASN A 36 4.96 -4.87 12.25
C ASN A 36 4.90 -4.93 10.71
N PRO A 37 6.01 -4.71 9.98
CA PRO A 37 6.00 -4.56 8.53
C PRO A 37 5.50 -5.80 7.77
N GLU A 38 5.77 -7.01 8.28
CA GLU A 38 5.37 -8.26 7.62
C GLU A 38 3.86 -8.49 7.65
N GLU A 39 3.23 -8.17 8.77
CA GLU A 39 1.77 -8.24 8.92
C GLU A 39 1.10 -7.23 7.99
N VAL A 40 1.58 -5.98 7.99
CA VAL A 40 1.04 -4.94 7.13
C VAL A 40 1.28 -5.26 5.65
N TRP A 41 2.44 -5.81 5.29
CA TRP A 41 2.72 -6.28 3.93
C TRP A 41 1.72 -7.35 3.48
N ALA A 42 1.45 -8.36 4.31
CA ALA A 42 0.48 -9.40 3.96
C ALA A 42 -0.90 -8.80 3.65
N PHE A 43 -1.30 -7.78 4.41
CA PHE A 43 -2.54 -7.04 4.17
C PHE A 43 -2.51 -6.24 2.86
N VAL A 44 -1.40 -5.53 2.58
CA VAL A 44 -1.20 -4.79 1.33
C VAL A 44 -1.23 -5.74 0.12
N ALA A 45 -0.55 -6.88 0.19
CA ALA A 45 -0.53 -7.86 -0.88
C ALA A 45 -1.92 -8.46 -1.13
N GLN A 46 -2.72 -8.66 -0.07
CA GLN A 46 -4.08 -9.17 -0.16
C GLN A 46 -5.04 -8.17 -0.83
N TRP A 47 -4.97 -6.89 -0.46
CA TRP A 47 -5.97 -5.88 -0.87
C TRP A 47 -5.51 -4.95 -1.99
N GLY A 48 -4.20 -4.88 -2.26
CA GLY A 48 -3.60 -3.97 -3.23
C GLY A 48 -3.98 -4.26 -4.69
N GLY A 49 -4.43 -5.47 -5.00
CA GLY A 49 -4.96 -5.86 -6.31
C GLY A 49 -6.49 -5.78 -6.42
N HIS A 50 -7.20 -5.24 -5.41
CA HIS A 50 -8.66 -5.24 -5.39
C HIS A 50 -9.26 -4.36 -6.49
N ARG A 51 -10.46 -4.70 -6.99
CA ARG A 51 -11.14 -3.98 -8.09
C ARG A 51 -11.67 -2.58 -7.73
N ASP A 52 -11.67 -2.23 -6.45
CA ASP A 52 -12.14 -0.94 -5.95
C ASP A 52 -10.97 0.03 -5.94
N ASP A 53 -11.03 1.06 -6.79
CA ASP A 53 -9.96 2.04 -7.00
C ASP A 53 -9.73 2.91 -5.76
N ASP A 54 -10.79 3.23 -5.01
CA ASP A 54 -10.71 4.01 -3.78
C ASP A 54 -10.02 3.20 -2.67
N LEU A 55 -10.38 1.92 -2.56
CA LEU A 55 -9.69 1.01 -1.65
C LEU A 55 -8.20 0.89 -2.00
N ARG A 56 -7.86 0.71 -3.28
CA ARG A 56 -6.44 0.65 -3.71
C ARG A 56 -5.70 1.94 -3.39
N SER A 57 -6.35 3.10 -3.57
CA SER A 57 -5.77 4.40 -3.24
C SER A 57 -5.47 4.51 -1.74
N ALA A 58 -6.38 4.08 -0.88
CA ALA A 58 -6.13 4.05 0.57
C ALA A 58 -4.97 3.11 0.94
N ILE A 59 -4.88 1.93 0.33
CA ILE A 59 -3.77 0.99 0.56
C ILE A 59 -2.43 1.58 0.09
N ALA A 60 -2.41 2.24 -1.07
CA ALA A 60 -1.21 2.87 -1.62
C ALA A 60 -0.65 3.92 -0.65
N THR A 61 -1.47 4.92 -0.32
CA THR A 61 -1.02 6.12 0.39
C THR A 61 -0.86 5.91 1.89
N CYS A 62 -1.71 5.09 2.51
CA CYS A 62 -1.67 4.92 3.96
C CYS A 62 -0.84 3.72 4.42
N LEU A 63 -0.48 2.78 3.54
CA LEU A 63 0.30 1.59 3.93
C LEU A 63 1.52 1.36 3.07
N LEU A 64 1.38 1.27 1.75
CA LEU A 64 2.49 0.88 0.88
C LEU A 64 3.58 1.95 0.86
N GLU A 65 3.21 3.24 0.78
CA GLU A 65 4.15 4.35 0.89
C GLU A 65 4.98 4.28 2.18
N HIS A 66 4.31 4.12 3.33
CA HIS A 66 5.01 4.00 4.61
C HIS A 66 5.85 2.71 4.73
N LEU A 67 5.40 1.59 4.16
CA LEU A 67 6.20 0.37 4.14
C LEU A 67 7.51 0.58 3.39
N LEU A 68 7.47 1.31 2.28
CA LEU A 68 8.66 1.67 1.49
C LEU A 68 9.46 2.81 2.13
N GLU A 69 8.83 3.65 2.95
CA GLU A 69 9.48 4.69 3.74
C GLU A 69 10.43 4.10 4.79
N TYR A 70 10.01 3.05 5.50
CA TYR A 70 10.74 2.48 6.64
C TYR A 70 11.45 1.16 6.35
N HIS A 71 10.97 0.37 5.38
CA HIS A 71 11.40 -1.01 5.15
C HIS A 71 11.67 -1.31 3.67
N PHE A 72 12.28 -0.35 2.96
CA PHE A 72 12.41 -0.40 1.50
C PHE A 72 13.04 -1.70 1.00
N ASP A 73 14.20 -2.10 1.52
CA ASP A 73 14.93 -3.25 0.95
C ASP A 73 14.22 -4.58 1.15
N SER A 74 13.57 -4.78 2.31
CA SER A 74 12.84 -6.01 2.60
C SER A 74 11.49 -6.08 1.87
N ILE A 75 10.86 -4.94 1.57
CA ILE A 75 9.53 -4.88 0.96
C ILE A 75 9.60 -4.74 -0.56
N PHE A 76 10.50 -3.90 -1.08
CA PHE A 76 10.50 -3.48 -2.49
C PHE A 76 10.62 -4.64 -3.48
N LEU A 77 11.43 -5.66 -3.17
CA LEU A 77 11.54 -6.84 -4.04
C LEU A 77 10.19 -7.56 -4.22
N ARG A 78 9.37 -7.59 -3.16
CA ARG A 78 8.04 -8.22 -3.18
C ARG A 78 7.02 -7.34 -3.91
N VAL A 79 7.14 -6.03 -3.75
CA VAL A 79 6.36 -5.02 -4.52
C VAL A 79 6.63 -5.15 -6.01
N ASP A 80 7.90 -5.20 -6.42
CA ASP A 80 8.31 -5.35 -7.82
C ASP A 80 7.69 -6.61 -8.46
N GLN A 81 7.84 -7.76 -7.80
CA GLN A 81 7.27 -9.02 -8.26
C GLN A 81 5.74 -8.95 -8.40
N LEU A 82 5.04 -8.42 -7.40
CA LEU A 82 3.58 -8.39 -7.39
C LEU A 82 3.03 -7.36 -8.37
N ALA A 83 3.64 -6.17 -8.47
CA ALA A 83 3.24 -5.11 -9.39
C ALA A 83 3.36 -5.53 -10.86
N ARG A 84 4.37 -6.33 -11.20
CA ARG A 84 4.51 -6.91 -12.55
C ARG A 84 3.53 -8.05 -12.82
N ALA A 85 3.14 -8.80 -11.80
CA ALA A 85 2.24 -9.95 -11.92
C ALA A 85 0.75 -9.55 -11.94
N ASP A 86 0.37 -8.49 -11.23
CA ASP A 86 -1.01 -8.00 -11.13
C ASP A 86 -1.09 -6.53 -11.57
N LYS A 87 -1.74 -6.30 -12.72
CA LYS A 87 -1.93 -4.95 -13.28
C LYS A 87 -2.63 -3.98 -12.34
N ARG A 88 -3.55 -4.44 -11.49
CA ARG A 88 -4.25 -3.56 -10.53
C ARG A 88 -3.32 -3.17 -9.40
N PHE A 89 -2.50 -4.10 -8.94
CA PHE A 89 -1.45 -3.81 -7.97
C PHE A 89 -0.41 -2.87 -8.57
N GLY A 90 0.02 -3.10 -9.81
CA GLY A 90 0.91 -2.21 -10.56
C GLY A 90 0.38 -0.79 -10.64
N ALA A 91 -0.90 -0.62 -11.03
CA ALA A 91 -1.56 0.68 -11.05
C ALA A 91 -1.67 1.33 -9.65
N MET A 92 -1.85 0.53 -8.60
CA MET A 92 -1.86 1.01 -7.21
C MET A 92 -0.46 1.47 -6.76
N PHE A 93 0.59 0.75 -7.14
CA PHE A 93 1.97 1.18 -6.89
C PHE A 93 2.33 2.45 -7.69
N ALA A 94 1.83 2.58 -8.92
CA ALA A 94 2.14 3.72 -9.79
C ALA A 94 1.68 5.07 -9.23
N ILE A 95 0.68 5.09 -8.33
CA ILE A 95 0.23 6.32 -7.66
C ILE A 95 0.98 6.62 -6.36
N CYS A 96 1.84 5.72 -5.88
CA CYS A 96 2.63 5.94 -4.68
C CYS A 96 3.66 7.05 -4.87
N SER A 97 3.84 7.84 -3.82
CA SER A 97 4.91 8.83 -3.68
C SER A 97 6.11 8.23 -2.95
N LYS A 98 7.31 8.76 -3.22
CA LYS A 98 8.53 8.38 -2.50
C LYS A 98 8.60 9.19 -1.20
N CYS A 99 8.86 8.50 -0.08
CA CYS A 99 9.13 9.09 1.23
C CYS A 99 10.28 8.32 1.90
N GLY A 100 11.05 8.97 2.77
CA GLY A 100 12.06 8.32 3.64
C GLY A 100 13.08 7.49 2.87
N GLN A 101 13.18 6.18 3.15
CA GLN A 101 14.13 5.30 2.47
C GLN A 101 13.89 5.21 0.96
N ALA A 102 12.67 5.43 0.47
CA ALA A 102 12.37 5.42 -0.96
C ALA A 102 12.96 6.63 -1.71
N GLU A 103 13.32 7.71 -1.00
CA GLU A 103 13.97 8.89 -1.59
C GLU A 103 15.50 8.74 -1.71
N LEU A 104 16.10 7.76 -1.02
CA LEU A 104 17.54 7.52 -1.11
C LEU A 104 17.93 7.22 -2.57
N PRO A 105 19.03 7.77 -3.11
CA PRO A 105 19.29 7.77 -4.56
C PRO A 105 19.20 6.40 -5.24
N ALA A 106 19.74 5.34 -4.61
CA ALA A 106 19.68 3.98 -5.14
C ALA A 106 18.25 3.40 -5.12
N ASN A 107 17.48 3.70 -4.08
CA ASN A 107 16.11 3.23 -3.92
C ASN A 107 15.15 3.98 -4.83
N ALA A 108 15.29 5.30 -4.93
CA ALA A 108 14.54 6.14 -5.85
C ALA A 108 14.72 5.67 -7.30
N THR A 109 15.95 5.32 -7.70
CA THR A 109 16.22 4.76 -9.03
C THR A 109 15.46 3.45 -9.28
N ARG A 110 15.43 2.54 -8.30
CA ARG A 110 14.68 1.27 -8.39
C ARG A 110 13.17 1.53 -8.45
N PHE A 111 12.68 2.44 -7.62
CA PHE A 111 11.28 2.83 -7.54
C PHE A 111 10.79 3.43 -8.87
N ASP A 112 11.54 4.38 -9.42
CA ASP A 112 11.23 5.04 -10.70
C ASP A 112 11.26 4.05 -11.87
N ALA A 113 12.23 3.13 -11.88
CA ALA A 113 12.30 2.08 -12.88
C ALA A 113 11.09 1.13 -12.84
N LEU A 114 10.55 0.84 -11.64
CA LEU A 114 9.33 0.05 -11.51
C LEU A 114 8.10 0.85 -11.94
N GLN A 115 7.97 2.11 -11.52
CA GLN A 115 6.82 2.95 -11.90
C GLN A 115 6.72 3.14 -13.41
N ALA A 116 7.85 3.27 -14.11
CA ALA A 116 7.88 3.36 -15.57
C ALA A 116 7.50 2.04 -16.28
N ALA A 117 7.46 0.91 -15.57
CA ALA A 117 7.29 -0.41 -16.13
C ALA A 117 5.93 -1.07 -15.85
N VAL A 118 5.07 -0.45 -15.04
CA VAL A 118 3.77 -1.00 -14.61
C VAL A 118 2.58 -0.14 -15.03
#